data_AF-A0A5C5YZ20-F1
#
_entry.id   AF-A0A5C5YZ20-F1
#
_cell.length_a   1.000
_cell.length_b   1.000
_cell.length_c   1.000
_cell.angle_alpha   90.00
_cell.angle_beta   90.00
_cell.angle_gamma   90.00
#
_symmetry.space_group_name_H-M   'P 1'
#
loop_
_entity.id
_entity.type
_entity.pdbx_description
1 polymer ?
#
loop_
_entity_poly.entity_id
_entity_poly.type
_entity_poly.pdbx_seq_one_letter_code
_entity_poly.pdbx_strand_id
1 'polypeptide(L)'
;MKIWFISDTHNLHRELTVPDVDAVIHCGDESTHGNAWLNEPEARDFFNWFSGLEIETKVFVPGNHSTAVEQGLISPEEYPDVRFLIHDMIQRNSLKIFGSPYTPRFHDWAYMKKRTRLDVVWQSVPKDVDILVTHGPPKGVLDLTHDVESKALVQVGCAALRRHVDERINPKIHAFGHLHDEKGISNYGMFTRGATQFINCSCCNLAVKLKNNGFVVEV
;
A
#
# COMPACT_ATOMS: atom_id res chain seq x y z
N MET A 1 16.62 8.32 -8.75
CA MET A 1 16.57 7.21 -7.77
C MET A 1 15.60 6.17 -8.31
N LYS A 2 16.00 4.90 -8.41
CA LYS A 2 15.15 3.78 -8.84
C LYS A 2 14.41 3.22 -7.62
N ILE A 3 13.08 3.23 -7.66
CA ILE A 3 12.23 2.74 -6.56
C ILE A 3 11.37 1.59 -7.06
N TRP A 4 11.39 0.47 -6.33
CA TRP A 4 10.53 -0.68 -6.55
C TRP A 4 9.27 -0.61 -5.66
N PHE A 5 8.11 -0.47 -6.27
CA PHE A 5 6.81 -0.46 -5.60
C PHE A 5 6.17 -1.85 -5.68
N ILE A 6 5.82 -2.40 -4.52
CA ILE A 6 5.13 -3.68 -4.38
C ILE A 6 4.02 -3.54 -3.32
N SER A 7 3.05 -4.44 -3.35
CA SER A 7 1.96 -4.51 -2.38
C SER A 7 1.28 -5.87 -2.51
N ASP A 8 0.50 -6.24 -1.49
CA ASP A 8 -0.40 -7.40 -1.52
C ASP A 8 0.35 -8.67 -1.93
N THR A 9 1.50 -8.88 -1.30
CA THR A 9 2.34 -10.05 -1.55
C THR A 9 1.77 -11.30 -0.90
N HIS A 10 0.96 -11.18 0.15
CA HIS A 10 0.21 -12.27 0.78
C HIS A 10 1.02 -13.56 0.94
N ASN A 11 2.17 -13.47 1.63
CA ASN A 11 3.13 -14.57 1.84
C ASN A 11 3.91 -15.06 0.60
N LEU A 12 3.67 -14.52 -0.60
CA LEU A 12 4.37 -14.91 -1.83
C LEU A 12 5.60 -14.03 -2.12
N HIS A 13 6.08 -13.27 -1.14
CA HIS A 13 7.18 -12.32 -1.30
C HIS A 13 8.49 -12.98 -1.76
N ARG A 14 8.72 -14.26 -1.44
CA ARG A 14 9.90 -15.03 -1.90
C ARG A 14 9.84 -15.44 -3.37
N GLU A 15 8.68 -15.34 -4.01
CA GLU A 15 8.52 -15.61 -5.45
C GLU A 15 8.84 -14.37 -6.31
N LEU A 16 8.97 -13.18 -5.69
CA LEU A 16 9.37 -11.97 -6.38
C LEU A 16 10.84 -12.03 -6.80
N THR A 17 11.14 -11.49 -7.98
CA THR A 17 12.50 -11.26 -8.46
C THR A 17 12.96 -9.87 -8.02
N VAL A 18 13.95 -9.81 -7.12
CA VAL A 18 14.47 -8.55 -6.61
C VAL A 18 15.21 -7.79 -7.72
N PRO A 19 14.78 -6.58 -8.11
CA PRO A 19 15.44 -5.77 -9.13
C PRO A 19 16.63 -4.98 -8.57
N ASP A 20 17.51 -4.49 -9.45
CA ASP A 20 18.59 -3.55 -9.10
C ASP A 20 18.05 -2.12 -8.91
N VAL A 21 17.73 -1.77 -7.67
CA VAL A 21 17.06 -0.52 -7.27
C VAL A 21 17.65 0.07 -5.98
N ASP A 22 17.45 1.37 -5.80
CA ASP A 22 17.94 2.12 -4.63
C ASP A 22 17.00 1.98 -3.43
N ALA A 23 15.71 1.76 -3.69
CA ALA A 23 14.69 1.60 -2.65
C ALA A 23 13.58 0.63 -3.03
N VAL A 24 12.91 0.11 -2.00
CA VAL A 24 11.68 -0.66 -2.10
C VAL A 24 10.62 -0.09 -1.17
N ILE A 25 9.40 0.04 -1.67
CA ILE A 25 8.22 0.51 -0.94
C ILE A 25 7.14 -0.55 -1.03
N HIS A 26 6.76 -1.14 0.10
CA HIS A 26 5.66 -2.09 0.21
C HIS A 26 4.39 -1.40 0.72
N CYS A 27 3.30 -1.43 -0.05
CA CYS A 27 2.07 -0.67 0.22
C CYS A 27 1.00 -1.45 1.02
N GLY A 28 1.38 -2.55 1.66
CA GLY A 28 0.57 -3.28 2.63
C GLY A 28 0.23 -4.68 2.20
N ASP A 29 -0.40 -5.43 3.11
CA ASP A 29 -0.81 -6.83 2.92
C ASP A 29 0.36 -7.78 2.59
N GLU A 30 1.36 -7.74 3.46
CA GLU A 30 2.49 -8.66 3.48
C GLU A 30 2.11 -10.09 3.89
N SER A 31 1.02 -10.20 4.65
CA SER A 31 0.49 -11.39 5.29
C SER A 31 -0.98 -11.62 4.88
N THR A 32 -1.63 -12.68 5.36
CA THR A 32 -2.99 -13.05 4.91
C THR A 32 -3.96 -13.29 6.07
N HIS A 33 -3.52 -13.89 7.17
CA HIS A 33 -4.45 -14.30 8.23
C HIS A 33 -5.06 -13.08 8.94
N GLY A 34 -6.38 -13.08 9.14
CA GLY A 34 -7.07 -12.02 9.89
C GLY A 34 -6.95 -12.14 11.42
N ASN A 35 -6.41 -13.25 11.93
CA ASN A 35 -6.15 -13.43 13.37
C ASN A 35 -4.69 -13.06 13.67
N ALA A 36 -4.46 -12.13 14.59
CA ALA A 36 -3.13 -11.59 14.88
C ALA A 36 -2.08 -12.66 15.23
N TRP A 37 -2.43 -13.69 16.02
CA TRP A 37 -1.48 -14.74 16.43
C TRP A 37 -1.11 -15.69 15.30
N LEU A 38 -2.04 -15.94 14.37
CA LEU A 38 -1.76 -16.73 13.16
C LEU A 38 -1.06 -15.88 12.08
N ASN A 39 -1.31 -14.58 12.09
CA ASN A 39 -0.70 -13.60 11.20
C ASN A 39 0.74 -13.27 11.58
N GLU A 40 1.09 -13.30 12.88
CA GLU A 40 2.44 -13.01 13.37
C GLU A 40 3.53 -13.83 12.64
N PRO A 41 3.48 -15.18 12.57
CA PRO A 41 4.53 -15.94 11.88
C PRO A 41 4.62 -15.62 10.38
N GLU A 42 3.51 -15.29 9.72
CA GLU A 42 3.50 -14.83 8.33
C GLU A 42 4.22 -13.49 8.17
N ALA A 43 3.86 -12.52 9.01
CA ALA A 43 4.48 -11.20 9.02
C ALA A 43 5.98 -11.29 9.34
N ARG A 44 6.39 -12.15 10.30
CA ARG A 44 7.81 -12.38 10.60
C ARG A 44 8.57 -12.95 9.42
N ASP A 45 8.00 -13.90 8.69
CA ASP A 45 8.66 -14.45 7.49
C ASP A 45 8.90 -13.35 6.45
N PHE A 46 7.87 -12.52 6.19
CA PHE A 46 8.00 -11.36 5.31
C PHE A 46 9.08 -10.39 5.79
N PHE A 47 9.04 -9.93 7.04
CA PHE A 47 9.98 -8.92 7.51
C PHE A 47 11.42 -9.44 7.58
N ASN A 48 11.63 -10.73 7.86
CA ASN A 48 12.96 -11.36 7.77
C ASN A 48 13.49 -11.35 6.33
N TRP A 49 12.64 -11.60 5.34
CA TRP A 49 13.01 -11.47 3.93
C TRP A 49 13.26 -10.01 3.55
N PHE A 50 12.34 -9.11 3.91
CA PHE A 50 12.35 -7.71 3.51
C PHE A 50 13.55 -6.95 4.10
N SER A 51 13.89 -7.20 5.37
CA SER A 51 15.08 -6.62 6.00
C SER A 51 16.37 -7.12 5.35
N GLY A 52 16.40 -8.39 4.91
CA GLY A 52 17.54 -9.05 4.29
C GLY A 52 17.82 -8.65 2.84
N LEU A 53 16.95 -7.87 2.20
CA LEU A 53 17.21 -7.36 0.85
C LEU A 53 18.44 -6.45 0.83
N GLU A 54 19.32 -6.59 -0.16
CA GLU A 54 20.46 -5.69 -0.40
C GLU A 54 20.02 -4.36 -1.05
N ILE A 55 18.98 -3.74 -0.48
CA ILE A 55 18.40 -2.46 -0.89
C ILE A 55 18.51 -1.50 0.29
N GLU A 56 19.06 -0.30 0.06
CA GLU A 56 19.37 0.66 1.11
C GLU A 56 18.10 1.17 1.82
N THR A 57 17.12 1.64 1.05
CA THR A 57 15.88 2.21 1.61
C THR A 57 14.73 1.22 1.50
N LYS A 58 14.23 0.77 2.64
CA LYS A 58 13.06 -0.12 2.75
C LYS A 58 11.94 0.59 3.49
N VAL A 59 10.81 0.82 2.82
CA VAL A 59 9.62 1.45 3.42
C VAL A 59 8.48 0.46 3.41
N PHE A 60 7.76 0.38 4.52
CA PHE A 60 6.58 -0.46 4.68
C PHE A 60 5.41 0.38 5.21
N VAL A 61 4.28 0.31 4.51
CA VAL A 61 2.99 0.80 4.98
C VAL A 61 2.11 -0.42 5.25
N PRO A 62 1.50 -0.56 6.44
CA PRO A 62 0.59 -1.67 6.71
C PRO A 62 -0.65 -1.63 5.82
N GLY A 63 -1.22 -2.81 5.54
CA GLY A 63 -2.53 -2.96 4.90
C GLY A 63 -3.58 -3.56 5.84
N ASN A 64 -4.73 -3.96 5.31
CA ASN A 64 -5.80 -4.51 6.14
C ASN A 64 -5.54 -5.95 6.63
N HIS A 65 -4.59 -6.67 6.03
CA HIS A 65 -4.13 -7.97 6.50
C HIS A 65 -2.95 -7.87 7.48
N SER A 66 -2.36 -6.69 7.73
CA SER A 66 -1.26 -6.48 8.68
C SER A 66 -1.73 -6.49 10.16
N THR A 67 -2.49 -7.50 10.55
CA THR A 67 -3.17 -7.60 11.86
C THR A 67 -2.17 -7.73 13.00
N ALA A 68 -1.09 -8.50 12.81
CA ALA A 68 -0.03 -8.64 13.81
C ALA A 68 0.69 -7.30 14.08
N VAL A 69 0.87 -6.48 13.04
CA VAL A 69 1.43 -5.12 13.16
C VAL A 69 0.46 -4.21 13.93
N GLU A 70 -0.84 -4.22 13.58
CA GLU A 70 -1.83 -3.40 14.29
C GLU A 70 -1.96 -3.75 15.78
N GLN A 71 -1.85 -5.03 16.12
CA GLN A 71 -1.95 -5.51 17.50
C GLN A 71 -0.62 -5.44 18.27
N GLY A 72 0.46 -4.95 17.65
CA GLY A 72 1.76 -4.79 18.30
C GLY A 72 2.50 -6.11 18.57
N LEU A 73 2.17 -7.18 17.85
CA LEU A 73 2.94 -8.44 17.88
C LEU A 73 4.20 -8.34 17.00
N ILE A 74 4.21 -7.39 16.06
CA ILE A 74 5.37 -6.98 15.29
C ILE A 74 5.64 -5.51 15.59
N SER A 75 6.82 -5.23 16.13
CA SER A 75 7.27 -3.89 16.48
C SER A 75 8.32 -3.38 15.49
N PRO A 76 8.28 -2.09 15.09
CA PRO A 76 9.31 -1.50 14.22
C PRO A 76 10.74 -1.65 14.76
N GLU A 77 10.91 -1.70 16.08
CA GLU A 77 12.21 -1.85 16.76
C GLU A 77 12.85 -3.22 16.49
N GLU A 78 12.07 -4.24 16.15
CA GLU A 78 12.57 -5.57 15.77
C GLU A 78 13.23 -5.55 14.37
N TYR A 79 12.90 -4.55 13.54
CA TYR A 79 13.33 -4.43 12.15
C TYR A 79 13.88 -3.03 11.85
N PRO A 80 15.01 -2.62 12.46
CA PRO A 80 15.53 -1.26 12.40
C PRO A 80 15.94 -0.79 11.00
N ASP A 81 16.13 -1.71 10.05
CA ASP A 81 16.43 -1.42 8.64
C ASP A 81 15.18 -1.13 7.81
N VAL A 82 13.99 -1.38 8.35
CA VAL A 82 12.71 -1.12 7.70
C VAL A 82 12.09 0.14 8.31
N ARG A 83 11.61 1.04 7.45
CA ARG A 83 10.86 2.23 7.88
C ARG A 83 9.37 1.95 7.80
N PHE A 84 8.76 1.68 8.95
CA PHE A 84 7.31 1.57 9.10
C PHE A 84 6.69 2.96 9.08
N LEU A 85 5.78 3.21 8.13
CA LEU A 85 5.03 4.46 8.07
C LEU A 85 3.56 4.19 8.42
N ILE A 86 3.20 4.44 9.67
CA ILE A 86 1.83 4.28 10.19
C ILE A 86 1.22 5.67 10.37
N HIS A 87 0.76 6.25 9.26
CA HIS A 87 0.33 7.65 9.19
C HIS A 87 1.45 8.61 9.60
N ASP A 88 2.62 8.43 8.99
CA ASP A 88 3.85 9.15 9.30
C ASP A 88 4.67 9.45 8.03
N MET A 89 5.69 10.28 8.17
CA MET A 89 6.54 10.76 7.08
C MET A 89 8.02 10.52 7.39
N ILE A 90 8.76 10.13 6.35
CA ILE A 90 10.21 10.19 6.35
C ILE A 90 10.71 11.08 5.22
N GLN A 91 11.91 11.60 5.40
CA GLN A 91 12.67 12.20 4.30
C GLN A 91 13.85 11.29 3.98
N ARG A 92 13.98 10.91 2.71
CA ARG A 92 15.14 10.18 2.19
C ARG A 92 15.68 10.93 0.98
N ASN A 93 16.94 11.33 1.06
CA ASN A 93 17.55 12.28 0.13
C ASN A 93 16.70 13.56 0.05
N SER A 94 16.30 13.97 -1.15
CA SER A 94 15.40 15.10 -1.40
C SER A 94 13.92 14.74 -1.42
N LEU A 95 13.54 13.48 -1.20
CA LEU A 95 12.17 12.99 -1.32
C LEU A 95 11.50 12.89 0.05
N LYS A 96 10.30 13.47 0.17
CA LYS A 96 9.40 13.30 1.32
C LYS A 96 8.39 12.19 1.02
N ILE A 97 8.44 11.12 1.80
CA ILE A 97 7.61 9.92 1.64
C ILE A 97 6.65 9.87 2.83
N PHE A 98 5.35 10.02 2.57
CA PHE A 98 4.31 9.90 3.58
C PHE A 98 3.56 8.58 3.40
N GLY A 99 3.40 7.80 4.47
CA GLY A 99 2.73 6.49 4.44
C GLY A 99 1.56 6.42 5.41
N SER A 100 0.41 5.89 4.97
CA SER A 100 -0.76 5.72 5.82
C SER A 100 -1.56 4.46 5.48
N PRO A 101 -1.85 3.59 6.46
CA PRO A 101 -2.52 2.31 6.22
C PRO A 101 -4.05 2.43 6.08
N TYR A 102 -4.62 3.60 6.42
CA TYR A 102 -6.07 3.74 6.57
C TYR A 102 -6.85 3.62 5.26
N THR A 103 -7.78 2.69 5.23
CA THR A 103 -8.65 2.39 4.09
C THR A 103 -10.13 2.50 4.49
N PRO A 104 -11.07 2.87 3.57
CA PRO A 104 -12.49 2.80 3.84
C PRO A 104 -12.94 1.43 4.34
N ARG A 105 -13.62 1.42 5.49
CA ARG A 105 -14.13 0.18 6.10
C ARG A 105 -14.98 -0.62 5.11
N PHE A 106 -14.60 -1.88 4.92
CA PHE A 106 -15.35 -2.92 4.21
C PHE A 106 -15.73 -4.06 5.17
N HIS A 107 -14.75 -4.59 5.89
CA HIS A 107 -14.92 -5.53 7.02
C HIS A 107 -14.29 -4.97 8.30
N ASP A 108 -14.36 -5.73 9.39
CA ASP A 108 -13.63 -5.45 10.64
C ASP A 108 -12.19 -6.00 10.56
N TRP A 109 -11.44 -5.56 9.55
CA TRP A 109 -10.02 -5.84 9.36
C TRP A 109 -9.13 -4.70 9.90
N ALA A 110 -7.82 -4.92 9.90
CA ALA A 110 -6.85 -3.95 10.39
C ALA A 110 -6.92 -2.62 9.63
N TYR A 111 -6.66 -1.51 10.32
CA TYR A 111 -6.57 -0.15 9.78
C TYR A 111 -7.82 0.34 9.02
N MET A 112 -8.97 -0.29 9.21
CA MET A 112 -10.23 0.12 8.61
C MET A 112 -10.80 1.36 9.29
N LYS A 113 -11.15 2.39 8.52
CA LYS A 113 -11.79 3.62 9.02
C LYS A 113 -13.13 3.86 8.34
N LYS A 114 -14.12 4.32 9.13
CA LYS A 114 -15.41 4.77 8.58
C LYS A 114 -15.18 5.89 7.57
N ARG A 115 -15.86 5.85 6.43
CA ARG A 115 -15.74 6.87 5.36
C ARG A 115 -15.92 8.30 5.88
N THR A 116 -16.81 8.50 6.86
CA THR A 116 -17.07 9.81 7.50
C THR A 116 -15.91 10.35 8.35
N ARG A 117 -14.92 9.52 8.70
CA ARG A 117 -13.75 9.92 9.49
C ARG A 117 -12.50 10.14 8.64
N LEU A 118 -12.51 9.67 7.40
CA LEU A 118 -11.34 9.73 6.52
C LEU A 118 -10.98 11.15 6.11
N ASP A 119 -11.94 12.07 6.04
CA ASP A 119 -11.60 13.47 5.75
C ASP A 119 -10.64 14.06 6.79
N VAL A 120 -10.92 13.85 8.09
CA VAL A 120 -10.07 14.32 9.19
C VAL A 120 -8.69 13.65 9.14
N VAL A 121 -8.62 12.37 8.80
CA VAL A 121 -7.36 11.65 8.61
C VAL A 121 -6.53 12.27 7.48
N TRP A 122 -7.16 12.61 6.36
CA TRP A 122 -6.43 13.16 5.22
C TRP A 122 -6.12 14.65 5.36
N GLN A 123 -6.82 15.38 6.24
CA GLN A 123 -6.50 16.76 6.58
C GLN A 123 -5.14 16.90 7.30
N SER A 124 -4.70 15.92 8.08
CA SER A 124 -3.42 15.98 8.81
C SER A 124 -2.19 15.71 7.95
N VAL A 125 -2.35 15.15 6.75
CA VAL A 125 -1.21 14.87 5.84
C VAL A 125 -0.59 16.20 5.39
N PRO A 126 0.74 16.39 5.40
CA PRO A 126 1.39 17.62 4.90
C PRO A 126 1.10 17.90 3.41
N LYS A 127 1.33 19.13 2.96
CA LYS A 127 1.12 19.53 1.54
C LYS A 127 2.33 19.22 0.64
N ASP A 128 3.49 19.06 1.24
CA ASP A 128 4.80 18.97 0.60
C ASP A 128 5.30 17.51 0.55
N VAL A 129 4.42 16.60 0.16
CA VAL A 129 4.71 15.17 0.02
C VAL A 129 5.09 14.89 -1.43
N ASP A 130 6.28 14.34 -1.68
CA ASP A 130 6.69 13.91 -3.03
C ASP A 130 6.06 12.57 -3.40
N ILE A 131 6.08 11.62 -2.46
CA ILE A 131 5.55 10.26 -2.62
C ILE A 131 4.53 10.00 -1.52
N LEU A 132 3.27 9.83 -1.90
CA LEU A 132 2.21 9.38 -1.01
C LEU A 132 2.04 7.87 -1.15
N VAL A 133 2.07 7.15 -0.03
CA VAL A 133 1.85 5.71 0.03
C VAL A 133 0.64 5.44 0.88
N THR A 134 -0.39 4.82 0.30
CA THR A 134 -1.56 4.36 1.05
C THR A 134 -1.81 2.90 0.76
N HIS A 135 -2.49 2.18 1.65
CA HIS A 135 -2.88 0.82 1.30
C HIS A 135 -4.00 0.80 0.24
N GLY A 136 -5.12 1.47 0.53
CA GLY A 136 -6.23 1.57 -0.41
C GLY A 136 -6.10 2.69 -1.46
N PRO A 137 -6.77 2.56 -2.62
CA PRO A 137 -6.75 3.56 -3.69
C PRO A 137 -7.60 4.81 -3.40
N PRO A 138 -7.28 5.96 -4.00
CA PRO A 138 -8.19 7.09 -4.10
C PRO A 138 -9.35 6.74 -5.06
N LYS A 139 -10.55 7.28 -4.81
CA LYS A 139 -11.72 6.98 -5.65
C LYS A 139 -11.51 7.35 -7.13
N GLY A 140 -11.92 6.45 -8.02
CA GLY A 140 -11.88 6.62 -9.47
C GLY A 140 -10.48 6.48 -10.08
N VAL A 141 -9.57 5.78 -9.39
CA VAL A 141 -8.24 5.46 -9.89
C VAL A 141 -7.94 4.01 -9.52
N LEU A 142 -7.92 3.13 -10.52
CA LEU A 142 -7.52 1.73 -10.35
C LEU A 142 -8.25 1.03 -9.16
N ASP A 143 -9.53 1.36 -8.99
CA ASP A 143 -10.36 1.01 -7.82
C ASP A 143 -11.69 0.34 -8.21
N LEU A 144 -11.72 -0.33 -9.36
CA LEU A 144 -12.92 -0.98 -9.88
C LEU A 144 -13.10 -2.36 -9.28
N THR A 145 -14.32 -2.70 -8.88
CA THR A 145 -14.69 -4.07 -8.52
C THR A 145 -16.18 -4.30 -8.78
N HIS A 146 -16.65 -5.54 -8.72
CA HIS A 146 -18.06 -5.86 -8.70
C HIS A 146 -18.63 -5.76 -7.29
N ASP A 147 -19.70 -5.00 -7.15
CA ASP A 147 -20.46 -4.93 -5.90
C ASP A 147 -20.95 -6.33 -5.49
N VAL A 148 -20.87 -6.63 -4.19
CA VAL A 148 -21.11 -7.98 -3.67
C VAL A 148 -22.56 -8.41 -3.90
N GLU A 149 -23.52 -7.48 -3.79
CA GLU A 149 -24.95 -7.76 -3.90
C GLU A 149 -25.45 -7.63 -5.33
N SER A 150 -25.30 -6.43 -5.91
CA SER A 150 -25.85 -6.09 -7.23
C SER A 150 -25.05 -6.65 -8.40
N LYS A 151 -23.80 -7.08 -8.15
CA LYS A 151 -22.82 -7.46 -9.19
C LYS A 151 -22.54 -6.34 -10.19
N ALA A 152 -22.93 -5.10 -9.90
CA ALA A 152 -22.62 -3.97 -10.74
C ALA A 152 -21.14 -3.59 -10.62
N LEU A 153 -20.56 -3.10 -11.71
CA LEU A 153 -19.23 -2.51 -11.67
C LEU A 153 -19.26 -1.19 -10.88
N VAL A 154 -18.44 -1.10 -9.84
CA VAL A 154 -18.40 0.06 -8.92
C VAL A 154 -16.97 0.50 -8.63
N GLN A 155 -16.82 1.79 -8.30
CA GLN A 155 -15.57 2.40 -7.82
C GLN A 155 -15.59 2.53 -6.30
N VAL A 156 -14.71 1.80 -5.62
CA VAL A 156 -14.75 1.65 -4.16
C VAL A 156 -13.70 2.45 -3.40
N GLY A 157 -12.78 3.12 -4.11
CA GLY A 157 -11.71 3.90 -3.51
C GLY A 157 -12.20 5.03 -2.58
N CYS A 158 -11.26 5.66 -1.89
CA CYS A 158 -11.57 6.70 -0.92
C CYS A 158 -11.81 8.06 -1.60
N ALA A 159 -13.04 8.56 -1.54
CA ALA A 159 -13.39 9.87 -2.11
C ALA A 159 -12.74 11.04 -1.36
N ALA A 160 -12.58 10.93 -0.04
CA ALA A 160 -11.88 11.94 0.75
C ALA A 160 -10.38 12.00 0.37
N LEU A 161 -9.72 10.85 0.26
CA LEU A 161 -8.32 10.75 -0.17
C LEU A 161 -8.16 11.37 -1.55
N ARG A 162 -9.02 10.99 -2.50
CA ARG A 162 -9.05 11.53 -3.85
C ARG A 162 -9.09 13.06 -3.87
N ARG A 163 -9.99 13.66 -3.06
CA ARG A 163 -10.11 15.10 -2.95
C ARG A 163 -8.84 15.75 -2.40
N HIS A 164 -8.28 15.23 -1.31
CA HIS A 164 -7.05 15.77 -0.71
C HIS A 164 -5.84 15.64 -1.64
N VAL A 165 -5.74 14.54 -2.39
CA VAL A 165 -4.69 14.35 -3.41
C VAL A 165 -4.79 15.43 -4.49
N ASP A 166 -5.98 15.62 -5.07
CA ASP A 166 -6.16 16.54 -6.20
C ASP A 166 -6.10 18.03 -5.76
N GLU A 167 -6.57 18.37 -4.57
CA GLU A 167 -6.73 19.78 -4.18
C GLU A 167 -5.55 20.32 -3.37
N ARG A 168 -4.79 19.45 -2.69
CA ARG A 168 -3.91 19.90 -1.61
C ARG A 168 -2.56 19.21 -1.53
N ILE A 169 -2.53 17.88 -1.53
CA ILE A 169 -1.30 17.10 -1.35
C ILE A 169 -0.49 17.10 -2.65
N ASN A 170 -1.14 16.87 -3.80
CA ASN A 170 -0.53 16.90 -5.13
C ASN A 170 0.85 16.19 -5.22
N PRO A 171 0.96 14.93 -4.77
CA PRO A 171 2.24 14.22 -4.79
C PRO A 171 2.65 13.92 -6.24
N LYS A 172 3.95 13.76 -6.49
CA LYS A 172 4.44 13.29 -7.81
C LYS A 172 4.03 11.85 -8.04
N ILE A 173 4.13 11.02 -6.99
CA ILE A 173 3.70 9.62 -7.01
C ILE A 173 2.70 9.36 -5.90
N HIS A 174 1.61 8.66 -6.22
CA HIS A 174 0.72 8.05 -5.24
C HIS A 174 0.69 6.54 -5.46
N ALA A 175 1.40 5.79 -4.63
CA ALA A 175 1.46 4.32 -4.68
C ALA A 175 0.51 3.68 -3.66
N PHE A 176 -0.13 2.60 -4.08
CA PHE A 176 -1.09 1.84 -3.27
C PHE A 176 -1.27 0.42 -3.80
N GLY A 177 -2.11 -0.37 -3.13
CA GLY A 177 -2.47 -1.74 -3.51
C GLY A 177 -3.96 -2.01 -3.25
N HIS A 178 -4.25 -3.08 -2.49
CA HIS A 178 -5.56 -3.46 -1.96
C HIS A 178 -6.57 -3.97 -3.00
N LEU A 179 -6.71 -3.28 -4.14
CA LEU A 179 -7.66 -3.65 -5.19
C LEU A 179 -6.94 -4.46 -6.26
N HIS A 180 -7.23 -5.76 -6.25
CA HIS A 180 -6.65 -6.73 -7.16
C HIS A 180 -7.38 -6.80 -8.49
N ASP A 181 -6.73 -7.41 -9.47
CA ASP A 181 -7.38 -7.82 -10.70
C ASP A 181 -8.42 -8.90 -10.46
N GLU A 182 -9.55 -8.76 -11.15
CA GLU A 182 -10.63 -9.72 -11.19
C GLU A 182 -11.10 -9.93 -12.64
N LYS A 183 -12.05 -10.86 -12.85
CA LYS A 183 -12.44 -11.24 -14.21
C LYS A 183 -12.98 -10.02 -14.98
N GLY A 184 -12.22 -9.59 -15.99
CA GLY A 184 -12.59 -8.46 -16.87
C GLY A 184 -12.20 -7.07 -16.35
N ILE A 185 -11.50 -6.99 -15.22
CA ILE A 185 -11.06 -5.72 -14.61
C ILE A 185 -9.58 -5.84 -14.28
N SER A 186 -8.80 -4.87 -14.75
CA SER A 186 -7.41 -4.71 -14.37
C SER A 186 -7.25 -3.45 -13.52
N ASN A 187 -6.82 -3.64 -12.28
CA ASN A 187 -6.54 -2.60 -11.31
C ASN A 187 -5.04 -2.44 -11.08
N TYR A 188 -4.21 -3.49 -11.13
CA TYR A 188 -2.76 -3.28 -11.02
C TYR A 188 -2.24 -2.52 -12.25
N GLY A 189 -1.35 -1.55 -12.05
CA GLY A 189 -0.92 -0.68 -13.15
C GLY A 189 -0.49 0.70 -12.73
N MET A 190 -0.09 1.47 -13.74
CA MET A 190 0.27 2.87 -13.61
C MET A 190 -0.75 3.72 -14.38
N PHE A 191 -1.22 4.80 -13.74
CA PHE A 191 -2.16 5.74 -14.33
C PHE A 191 -1.75 7.16 -13.97
N THR A 192 -1.64 8.06 -14.95
CA THR A 192 -1.27 9.45 -14.68
C THR A 192 -2.49 10.36 -14.83
N ARG A 193 -2.71 11.24 -13.84
CA ARG A 193 -3.69 12.33 -13.93
C ARG A 193 -3.07 13.62 -13.41
N GLY A 194 -3.08 14.65 -14.23
CA GLY A 194 -2.42 15.92 -13.90
C GLY A 194 -0.92 15.68 -13.72
N ALA A 195 -0.36 16.16 -12.60
CA ALA A 195 1.05 15.98 -12.25
C ALA A 195 1.33 14.70 -11.44
N THR A 196 0.29 13.96 -11.01
CA THR A 196 0.44 12.78 -10.16
C THR A 196 0.40 11.50 -10.99
N GLN A 197 1.42 10.67 -10.81
CA GLN A 197 1.43 9.28 -11.26
C GLN A 197 0.90 8.38 -10.14
N PHE A 198 -0.19 7.68 -10.43
CA PHE A 198 -0.80 6.70 -9.53
C PHE A 198 -0.29 5.31 -9.88
N ILE A 199 0.05 4.51 -8.86
CA ILE A 199 0.60 3.17 -9.03
C ILE A 199 -0.18 2.23 -8.12
N ASN A 200 -1.04 1.40 -8.70
CA ASN A 200 -1.55 0.22 -7.99
C ASN A 200 -0.53 -0.91 -8.19
N CYS A 201 0.24 -1.19 -7.15
CA CYS A 201 1.33 -2.16 -7.15
C CYS A 201 0.97 -3.51 -6.50
N SER A 202 -0.32 -3.85 -6.46
CA SER A 202 -0.79 -5.17 -6.04
C SER A 202 -0.12 -6.26 -6.87
N CYS A 203 0.63 -7.15 -6.22
CA CYS A 203 1.38 -8.22 -6.87
C CYS A 203 0.52 -9.47 -7.10
N CYS A 204 -0.46 -9.71 -6.22
CA CYS A 204 -1.37 -10.84 -6.30
C CYS A 204 -2.70 -10.49 -6.98
N ASN A 205 -3.39 -11.51 -7.49
CA ASN A 205 -4.80 -11.41 -7.83
C ASN A 205 -5.70 -11.88 -6.67
N LEU A 206 -7.03 -11.84 -6.85
CA LEU A 206 -8.00 -12.31 -5.84
C LEU A 206 -7.86 -13.80 -5.46
N ALA A 207 -7.19 -14.62 -6.27
CA ALA A 207 -6.92 -16.02 -5.96
C ALA A 207 -5.60 -16.23 -5.22
N VAL A 208 -4.99 -15.14 -4.73
CA VAL A 208 -3.67 -15.12 -4.06
C VAL A 208 -2.63 -15.85 -4.91
N LYS A 209 -2.57 -15.46 -6.18
CA LYS A 209 -1.51 -15.90 -7.11
C LYS A 209 -0.73 -14.69 -7.56
N LEU A 210 0.59 -14.79 -7.50
CA LEU A 210 1.48 -13.77 -8.03
C LEU A 210 1.22 -13.57 -9.53
N LYS A 211 1.04 -12.31 -9.95
CA LYS A 211 0.74 -11.92 -11.34
C LYS A 211 1.79 -11.02 -11.96
N ASN A 212 2.48 -10.25 -11.16
CA ASN A 212 3.50 -9.32 -11.60
C ASN A 212 4.58 -9.19 -10.52
N ASN A 213 5.64 -8.46 -10.84
CA ASN A 213 6.77 -8.22 -9.95
C ASN A 213 6.77 -6.78 -9.42
N GLY A 214 5.61 -6.17 -9.21
CA GLY A 214 5.47 -4.75 -8.91
C GLY A 214 5.95 -3.84 -10.04
N PHE A 215 6.31 -2.61 -9.68
CA PHE A 215 6.72 -1.57 -10.62
C PHE A 215 8.02 -0.91 -10.19
N VAL A 216 8.97 -0.77 -11.12
CA VAL A 216 10.18 0.03 -10.90
C VAL A 216 9.99 1.38 -11.57
N VAL A 217 10.15 2.46 -10.81
CA VAL A 217 10.00 3.84 -11.28
C VAL A 217 11.24 4.65 -10.94
N GLU A 218 11.69 5.47 -11.89
CA GLU A 218 12.74 6.46 -11.66
C GLU A 218 12.13 7.79 -11.23
N VAL A 219 12.62 8.32 -10.11
CA VAL A 219 12.26 9.63 -9.54
C VAL A 219 13.44 10.58 -9.44
#